data_AF-A0A261GTB5-F1
#
_entry.id   AF-A0A261GTB5-F1
#
_cell.length_a   1.000
_cell.length_b   1.000
_cell.length_c   1.000
_cell.angle_alpha   90.00
_cell.angle_beta   90.00
_cell.angle_gamma   90.00
#
_symmetry.space_group_name_H-M   'P 1'
#
loop_
_entity.id
_entity.type
_entity.pdbx_description
1 polymer ?
#
loop_
_entity_poly.entity_id
_entity_poly.type
_entity_poly.pdbx_seq_one_letter_code
_entity_poly.pdbx_strand_id
1 'polypeptide(L)'
;MVDSDTNDALWQSGNACSLTDLREALECRAQTGNPMVGFILPRANLEGINLVRPNARQGYQLIDSDLYRANLKNAHCFKLDFSGSSLMKADFEYANLHCANLKGCNLLGTKFKHAKIEQVEWGEEILQEQQAREAETHEAAMDLYEQAEEVYRHLRKVCEDQGLFENAGRFFQKEMIMRRMQLPYISFKRLISKIVDLFCGYGEQPLRVIIFSLLVILSFATLYFFAGLSFSGESLGFKTHLSIRENVHAFLSSLYFSVVTFTTLGYGDLAPIGIARGFAALEAFIGSFTLALFVVVFVKKMTR
;
A
#
# COMPACT_ATOMS: atom_id res chain seq x y z
N MET A 1 42.17 -22.22 -7.20
CA MET A 1 41.44 -22.58 -5.97
C MET A 1 41.77 -21.50 -4.97
N VAL A 2 40.92 -20.47 -4.90
CA VAL A 2 41.01 -19.45 -3.84
C VAL A 2 40.41 -20.10 -2.60
N ASP A 3 41.16 -20.09 -1.50
CA ASP A 3 40.79 -20.69 -0.21
C ASP A 3 39.36 -20.31 0.19
N SER A 4 38.57 -21.31 0.58
CA SER A 4 37.18 -21.16 1.02
C SER A 4 37.02 -20.44 2.36
N ASP A 5 38.12 -20.02 2.99
CA ASP A 5 38.17 -19.06 4.10
C ASP A 5 38.39 -17.64 3.55
N THR A 6 37.47 -17.16 2.72
CA THR A 6 37.56 -15.82 2.10
C THR A 6 37.18 -14.76 3.13
N ASN A 7 38.19 -14.05 3.62
CA ASN A 7 38.12 -12.91 4.51
C ASN A 7 37.02 -11.93 4.07
N ASP A 8 35.86 -11.95 4.72
CA ASP A 8 34.76 -11.03 4.46
C ASP A 8 35.20 -9.57 4.60
N ALA A 9 36.33 -9.30 5.29
CA ALA A 9 36.96 -7.99 5.32
C ALA A 9 37.30 -7.44 3.92
N LEU A 10 37.61 -8.27 2.93
CA LEU A 10 37.84 -7.80 1.55
C LEU A 10 36.56 -7.20 0.95
N TRP A 11 35.43 -7.86 1.18
CA TRP A 11 34.12 -7.44 0.69
C TRP A 11 33.56 -6.26 1.49
N GLN A 12 33.73 -6.28 2.80
CA GLN A 12 33.28 -5.24 3.72
C GLN A 12 34.15 -3.98 3.69
N SER A 13 35.39 -4.06 3.18
CA SER A 13 36.23 -2.88 2.96
C SER A 13 36.00 -2.20 1.60
N GLY A 14 35.24 -2.83 0.70
CA GLY A 14 35.03 -2.36 -0.67
C GLY A 14 36.19 -2.63 -1.64
N ASN A 15 37.28 -3.21 -1.16
CA ASN A 15 38.44 -3.55 -1.98
C ASN A 15 38.12 -4.62 -3.03
N ALA A 16 37.10 -5.46 -2.79
CA ALA A 16 36.59 -6.43 -3.76
C ALA A 16 36.22 -5.78 -5.11
N CYS A 17 35.76 -4.52 -5.14
CA CYS A 17 35.40 -3.84 -6.39
C CYS A 17 36.55 -3.69 -7.41
N SER A 18 37.81 -3.81 -6.97
CA SER A 18 38.98 -3.77 -7.86
C SER A 18 39.31 -5.10 -8.53
N LEU A 19 38.63 -6.19 -8.15
CA LEU A 19 38.82 -7.51 -8.75
C LEU A 19 38.40 -7.49 -10.21
N THR A 20 39.26 -7.99 -11.09
CA THR A 20 38.96 -8.13 -12.53
C THR A 20 37.84 -9.13 -12.80
N ASP A 21 37.70 -10.12 -11.92
CA ASP A 21 36.73 -11.22 -11.93
C ASP A 21 35.72 -11.09 -10.78
N LEU A 22 35.38 -9.84 -10.41
CA LEU A 22 34.47 -9.53 -9.29
C LEU A 22 33.18 -10.37 -9.31
N ARG A 23 32.58 -10.53 -10.50
CA ARG A 23 31.34 -11.29 -10.66
C ARG A 23 31.55 -12.76 -10.30
N GLU A 24 32.52 -13.41 -10.92
CA GLU A 24 32.84 -14.82 -10.68
C GLU A 24 33.27 -15.06 -9.23
N ALA A 25 34.02 -14.13 -8.65
CA ALA A 25 34.42 -14.17 -7.25
C ALA A 25 33.21 -14.08 -6.30
N LEU A 26 32.23 -13.21 -6.61
CA LEU A 26 31.02 -13.05 -5.80
C LEU A 26 30.10 -14.28 -5.92
N GLU A 27 29.98 -14.86 -7.11
CA GLU A 27 29.26 -16.12 -7.33
C GLU A 27 29.89 -17.27 -6.55
N CYS A 28 31.22 -17.40 -6.59
CA CYS A 28 31.96 -18.39 -5.78
C CYS A 28 31.75 -18.13 -4.29
N ARG A 29 31.80 -16.86 -3.86
CA ARG A 29 31.57 -16.48 -2.45
C ARG A 29 30.14 -16.83 -2.01
N ALA A 30 29.14 -16.64 -2.86
CA ALA A 30 27.76 -17.01 -2.56
C ALA A 30 27.60 -18.52 -2.37
N GLN A 31 28.29 -19.35 -3.17
CA GLN A 31 28.22 -20.82 -3.10
C GLN A 31 28.64 -21.41 -1.75
N THR A 32 29.45 -20.70 -0.95
CA THR A 32 29.77 -21.10 0.44
C THR A 32 28.53 -21.23 1.32
N GLY A 33 27.43 -20.59 0.92
CA GLY A 33 26.17 -20.61 1.63
C GLY A 33 26.05 -19.59 2.75
N ASN A 34 27.17 -19.01 3.17
CA ASN A 34 27.26 -18.03 4.26
C ASN A 34 26.66 -16.67 3.82
N PRO A 35 25.89 -16.00 4.69
CA PRO A 35 25.32 -14.69 4.40
C PRO A 35 26.40 -13.67 4.02
N MET A 36 26.16 -12.87 2.99
CA MET A 36 27.05 -11.79 2.55
C MET A 36 26.56 -10.48 3.16
N VAL A 37 26.88 -10.26 4.44
CA VAL A 37 26.37 -9.11 5.22
C VAL A 37 27.36 -7.95 5.17
N GLY A 38 26.86 -6.75 4.86
CA GLY A 38 27.68 -5.53 4.88
C GLY A 38 28.66 -5.43 3.71
N PHE A 39 28.42 -6.13 2.60
CA PHE A 39 29.33 -6.10 1.46
C PHE A 39 29.28 -4.72 0.80
N ILE A 40 30.44 -4.12 0.56
CA ILE A 40 30.57 -2.81 -0.07
C ILE A 40 30.91 -3.01 -1.54
N LEU A 41 29.91 -2.86 -2.41
CA LEU A 41 29.97 -3.10 -3.85
C LEU A 41 29.48 -1.88 -4.69
N PRO A 42 29.87 -0.63 -4.37
CA PRO A 42 29.40 0.54 -5.10
C PRO A 42 29.96 0.54 -6.53
N ARG A 43 29.10 0.82 -7.51
CA ARG A 43 29.41 0.84 -8.95
C ARG A 43 29.98 -0.48 -9.47
N ALA A 44 29.78 -1.59 -8.75
CA ALA A 44 30.21 -2.90 -9.18
C ALA A 44 29.55 -3.28 -10.51
N ASN A 45 30.34 -3.86 -11.42
CA ASN A 45 29.80 -4.45 -12.64
C ASN A 45 29.44 -5.91 -12.38
N LEU A 46 28.16 -6.17 -12.11
CA LEU A 46 27.60 -7.49 -11.81
C LEU A 46 26.60 -7.91 -12.90
N GLU A 47 26.82 -7.45 -14.14
CA GLU A 47 25.95 -7.79 -15.26
C GLU A 47 25.92 -9.30 -15.50
N GLY A 48 24.70 -9.83 -15.57
CA GLY A 48 24.44 -11.26 -15.74
C GLY A 48 24.83 -12.13 -14.54
N ILE A 49 25.12 -11.55 -13.37
CA ILE A 49 25.49 -12.34 -12.18
C ILE A 49 24.42 -13.37 -11.85
N ASN A 50 24.85 -14.58 -11.47
CA ASN A 50 23.97 -15.65 -11.05
C ASN A 50 24.05 -15.91 -9.55
N LEU A 51 23.12 -15.28 -8.82
CA LEU A 51 22.92 -15.48 -7.38
C LEU A 51 21.66 -16.30 -7.11
N VAL A 52 21.47 -17.39 -7.84
CA VAL A 52 20.39 -18.36 -7.61
C VAL A 52 20.95 -19.60 -6.94
N ARG A 53 20.27 -20.07 -5.89
CA ARG A 53 20.56 -21.35 -5.22
C ARG A 53 19.56 -22.41 -5.71
N PRO A 54 19.92 -23.28 -6.68
CA PRO A 54 18.99 -24.26 -7.23
C PRO A 54 18.50 -25.23 -6.14
N ASN A 55 17.22 -25.62 -6.20
CA ASN A 55 16.59 -26.58 -5.29
C ASN A 55 16.58 -26.21 -3.80
N ALA A 56 16.97 -24.99 -3.43
CA ALA A 56 16.91 -24.51 -2.06
C ALA A 56 15.56 -23.84 -1.74
N ARG A 57 15.12 -23.97 -0.48
CA ARG A 57 13.92 -23.28 0.00
C ARG A 57 14.11 -21.77 0.01
N GLN A 58 15.31 -21.31 0.39
CA GLN A 58 15.75 -19.91 0.48
C GLN A 58 16.87 -19.65 -0.54
N GLY A 59 16.94 -18.43 -1.07
CA GLY A 59 18.03 -17.99 -1.95
C GLY A 59 19.31 -17.65 -1.19
N TYR A 60 20.29 -17.07 -1.87
CA TYR A 60 21.43 -16.45 -1.21
C TYR A 60 21.02 -15.18 -0.48
N GLN A 61 21.92 -14.64 0.34
CA GLN A 61 21.70 -13.45 1.14
C GLN A 61 22.81 -12.45 0.89
N LEU A 62 22.43 -11.23 0.50
CA LEU A 62 23.28 -10.06 0.29
C LEU A 62 22.65 -8.90 1.07
N ILE A 63 22.78 -8.97 2.39
CA ILE A 63 22.01 -8.18 3.37
C ILE A 63 22.84 -6.98 3.83
N ASP A 64 22.19 -5.86 4.14
CA ASP A 64 22.83 -4.62 4.62
C ASP A 64 24.03 -4.18 3.76
N SER A 65 23.98 -4.48 2.46
CA SER A 65 25.10 -4.29 1.53
C SER A 65 24.95 -2.98 0.76
N ASP A 66 26.07 -2.38 0.36
CA ASP A 66 26.09 -1.19 -0.49
C ASP A 66 26.26 -1.58 -1.96
N LEU A 67 25.18 -1.47 -2.73
CA LEU A 67 25.17 -1.69 -4.18
C LEU A 67 24.87 -0.38 -4.92
N TYR A 68 25.26 0.76 -4.34
CA TYR A 68 25.05 2.08 -4.95
C TYR A 68 25.56 2.12 -6.39
N ARG A 69 24.65 2.37 -7.35
CA ARG A 69 24.95 2.39 -8.80
C ARG A 69 25.55 1.08 -9.36
N ALA A 70 25.36 -0.06 -8.70
CA ALA A 70 25.79 -1.34 -9.26
C ALA A 70 25.04 -1.66 -10.56
N ASN A 71 25.75 -2.24 -11.54
CA ASN A 71 25.14 -2.77 -12.75
C ASN A 71 24.71 -4.22 -12.48
N LEU A 72 23.40 -4.46 -12.37
CA LEU A 72 22.77 -5.76 -12.16
C LEU A 72 21.86 -6.12 -13.35
N LYS A 73 22.16 -5.58 -14.53
CA LYS A 73 21.42 -5.91 -15.75
C LYS A 73 21.49 -7.40 -16.02
N ASN A 74 20.39 -7.99 -16.47
CA ASN A 74 20.28 -9.43 -16.73
C ASN A 74 20.62 -10.35 -15.54
N ALA A 75 20.73 -9.83 -14.32
CA ALA A 75 21.11 -10.62 -13.15
C ALA A 75 20.04 -11.67 -12.81
N HIS A 76 20.48 -12.84 -12.35
CA HIS A 76 19.61 -13.89 -11.83
C HIS A 76 19.58 -13.81 -10.30
N CYS A 77 18.54 -13.18 -9.75
CA CYS A 77 18.37 -12.89 -8.32
C CYS A 77 17.11 -13.56 -7.75
N PHE A 78 16.69 -14.71 -8.31
CA PHE A 78 15.51 -15.44 -7.86
C PHE A 78 15.65 -15.82 -6.38
N LYS A 79 14.69 -15.39 -5.55
CA LYS A 79 14.69 -15.54 -4.07
C LYS A 79 15.87 -14.92 -3.33
N LEU A 80 16.65 -14.05 -3.96
CA LEU A 80 17.78 -13.38 -3.30
C LEU A 80 17.26 -12.42 -2.23
N ASP A 81 17.88 -12.47 -1.06
CA ASP A 81 17.59 -11.54 0.03
C ASP A 81 18.54 -10.34 -0.02
N PHE A 82 18.01 -9.16 -0.34
CA PHE A 82 18.73 -7.89 -0.32
C PHE A 82 18.40 -7.05 0.92
N SER A 83 17.67 -7.57 1.90
CA SER A 83 17.10 -6.74 2.97
C SER A 83 18.10 -5.79 3.62
N GLY A 84 17.66 -4.56 3.88
CA GLY A 84 18.50 -3.47 4.42
C GLY A 84 19.55 -2.89 3.47
N SER A 85 19.73 -3.45 2.27
CA SER A 85 20.78 -2.99 1.35
C SER A 85 20.48 -1.64 0.69
N SER A 86 21.54 -0.90 0.38
CA SER A 86 21.46 0.29 -0.47
C SER A 86 21.48 -0.13 -1.94
N LEU A 87 20.32 -0.05 -2.60
CA LEU A 87 20.17 -0.29 -4.05
C LEU A 87 20.02 1.03 -4.82
N MET A 88 20.40 2.15 -4.20
CA MET A 88 20.21 3.48 -4.76
C MET A 88 20.90 3.58 -6.12
N LYS A 89 20.11 3.93 -7.15
CA LYS A 89 20.56 4.04 -8.56
C LYS A 89 21.15 2.74 -9.16
N ALA A 90 20.95 1.58 -8.53
CA ALA A 90 21.31 0.30 -9.11
C ALA A 90 20.46 0.01 -10.37
N ASP A 91 21.05 -0.70 -11.32
CA ASP A 91 20.42 -0.99 -12.61
C ASP A 91 20.04 -2.47 -12.69
N PHE A 92 18.75 -2.79 -12.50
CA PHE A 92 18.19 -4.15 -12.61
C PHE A 92 17.46 -4.38 -13.94
N GLU A 93 17.77 -3.62 -15.00
CA GLU A 93 17.10 -3.84 -16.28
C GLU A 93 17.23 -5.30 -16.73
N TYR A 94 16.09 -5.92 -17.09
CA TYR A 94 15.99 -7.34 -17.47
C TYR A 94 16.40 -8.38 -16.40
N ALA A 95 16.66 -7.96 -15.15
CA ALA A 95 17.01 -8.88 -14.08
C ALA A 95 15.80 -9.75 -13.66
N ASN A 96 16.08 -10.93 -13.12
CA ASN A 96 15.08 -11.78 -12.49
C ASN A 96 15.10 -11.60 -10.97
N LEU A 97 14.15 -10.84 -10.43
CA LEU A 97 13.95 -10.60 -9.00
C LEU A 97 12.75 -11.39 -8.46
N HIS A 98 12.24 -12.37 -9.19
CA HIS A 98 11.08 -13.14 -8.76
C HIS A 98 11.31 -13.73 -7.35
N CYS A 99 10.36 -13.49 -6.44
CA CYS A 99 10.44 -13.87 -5.01
C CYS A 99 11.61 -13.26 -4.22
N ALA A 100 12.30 -12.24 -4.71
CA ALA A 100 13.38 -11.58 -3.97
C ALA A 100 12.85 -10.76 -2.78
N ASN A 101 13.67 -10.61 -1.74
CA ASN A 101 13.34 -9.77 -0.58
C ASN A 101 14.06 -8.42 -0.70
N LEU A 102 13.28 -7.34 -0.83
CA LEU A 102 13.74 -5.95 -0.91
C LEU A 102 13.29 -5.11 0.30
N LYS A 103 12.89 -5.74 1.41
CA LYS A 103 12.47 -5.04 2.63
C LYS A 103 13.59 -4.14 3.16
N GLY A 104 13.24 -2.90 3.52
CA GLY A 104 14.20 -1.95 4.10
C GLY A 104 15.31 -1.50 3.14
N CYS A 105 15.23 -1.83 1.84
CA CYS A 105 16.22 -1.38 0.88
C CYS A 105 16.07 0.12 0.59
N ASN A 106 17.19 0.80 0.34
CA ASN A 106 17.15 2.11 -0.32
C ASN A 106 16.94 1.92 -1.82
N LEU A 107 15.72 2.20 -2.30
CA LEU A 107 15.31 1.99 -3.70
C LEU A 107 15.33 3.28 -4.55
N LEU A 108 15.92 4.38 -4.04
CA LEU A 108 15.89 5.67 -4.72
C LEU A 108 16.62 5.60 -6.07
N GLY A 109 15.89 5.90 -7.15
CA GLY A 109 16.43 5.89 -8.51
C GLY A 109 16.86 4.51 -9.04
N THR A 110 16.55 3.42 -8.33
CA THR A 110 16.78 2.06 -8.83
C THR A 110 15.98 1.85 -10.11
N LYS A 111 16.55 1.18 -11.12
CA LYS A 111 15.87 0.90 -12.38
C LYS A 111 15.39 -0.54 -12.42
N PHE A 112 14.09 -0.74 -12.69
CA PHE A 112 13.47 -2.07 -12.80
C PHE A 112 12.84 -2.32 -14.17
N LYS A 113 13.23 -1.55 -15.20
CA LYS A 113 12.62 -1.67 -16.53
C LYS A 113 12.85 -3.08 -17.08
N HIS A 114 11.76 -3.77 -17.43
CA HIS A 114 11.75 -5.18 -17.85
C HIS A 114 12.27 -6.21 -16.82
N ALA A 115 12.51 -5.81 -15.56
CA ALA A 115 12.86 -6.74 -14.50
C ALA A 115 11.65 -7.58 -14.09
N LYS A 116 11.83 -8.88 -13.84
CA LYS A 116 10.78 -9.75 -13.31
C LYS A 116 10.64 -9.50 -11.81
N ILE A 117 9.58 -8.83 -11.39
CA ILE A 117 9.36 -8.42 -9.99
C ILE A 117 8.12 -9.09 -9.37
N GLU A 118 7.64 -10.19 -9.95
CA GLU A 118 6.52 -10.94 -9.40
C GLU A 118 6.90 -11.51 -8.03
N GLN A 119 5.99 -11.38 -7.06
CA GLN A 119 6.19 -11.86 -5.68
C GLN A 119 7.42 -11.29 -4.95
N VAL A 120 7.95 -10.15 -5.38
CA VAL A 120 8.97 -9.42 -4.61
C VAL A 120 8.39 -8.99 -3.26
N GLU A 121 9.15 -9.20 -2.19
CA GLU A 121 8.80 -8.72 -0.86
C GLU A 121 9.31 -7.30 -0.65
N TRP A 122 8.43 -6.32 -0.79
CA TRP A 122 8.77 -4.89 -0.62
C TRP A 122 8.73 -4.40 0.83
N GLY A 123 8.01 -5.13 1.70
CA GLY A 123 7.67 -4.69 3.06
C GLY A 123 6.37 -3.88 3.14
N GLU A 124 6.05 -3.38 4.33
CA GLU A 124 4.90 -2.49 4.57
C GLU A 124 5.18 -1.03 4.20
N GLU A 125 6.41 -0.62 4.41
CA GLU A 125 6.89 0.74 4.24
C GLU A 125 8.29 0.67 3.64
N ILE A 126 8.61 1.58 2.72
CA ILE A 126 9.98 1.72 2.20
C ILE A 126 10.83 2.47 3.23
N LEU A 127 12.15 2.32 3.11
CA LEU A 127 13.12 2.93 4.03
C LEU A 127 12.89 4.45 4.20
N GLN A 128 12.70 5.17 3.10
CA GLN A 128 12.47 6.62 3.15
C GLN A 128 11.19 7.02 3.89
N GLU A 129 10.11 6.22 3.79
CA GLU A 129 8.87 6.49 4.54
C GLU A 129 9.10 6.34 6.05
N GLN A 130 9.86 5.31 6.46
CA GLN A 130 10.21 5.07 7.85
C GLN A 130 11.09 6.20 8.41
N GLN A 131 12.16 6.52 7.69
CA GLN A 131 13.07 7.61 8.05
C GLN A 131 12.35 8.97 8.13
N ALA A 132 11.39 9.25 7.24
CA ALA A 132 10.64 10.50 7.27
C ALA A 132 9.79 10.67 8.54
N ARG A 133 9.31 9.56 9.12
CA ARG A 133 8.52 9.58 10.37
C ARG A 133 9.39 9.77 11.60
N GLU A 134 10.65 9.31 11.53
CA GLU A 134 11.63 9.39 12.60
C GLU A 134 12.50 10.65 12.52
N ALA A 135 12.39 11.42 11.44
CA ALA A 135 13.17 12.62 11.21
C ALA A 135 12.96 13.69 12.30
N GLU A 136 14.07 14.23 12.80
CA GLU A 136 14.06 15.23 13.88
C GLU A 136 13.54 16.60 13.41
N THR A 137 13.74 16.93 12.14
CA THR A 137 13.38 18.23 11.57
C THR A 137 12.33 18.09 10.48
N HIS A 138 11.49 19.13 10.37
CA HIS A 138 10.46 19.18 9.33
C HIS A 138 11.06 19.19 7.92
N GLU A 139 12.22 19.83 7.74
CA GLU A 139 12.92 19.89 6.45
C GLU A 139 13.44 18.52 6.02
N ALA A 140 14.11 17.79 6.93
CA ALA A 140 14.56 16.43 6.65
C ALA A 140 13.38 15.47 6.37
N ALA A 141 12.29 15.59 7.15
CA ALA A 141 11.08 14.81 6.90
C ALA A 141 10.49 15.10 5.51
N MET A 142 10.48 16.38 5.09
CA MET A 142 9.95 16.80 3.80
C MET A 142 10.75 16.18 2.63
N ASP A 143 12.07 16.28 2.68
CA ASP A 143 12.96 15.69 1.67
C ASP A 143 12.75 14.16 1.58
N LEU A 144 12.66 13.47 2.72
CA LEU A 144 12.41 12.03 2.75
C LEU A 144 11.01 11.67 2.21
N TYR A 145 9.98 12.48 2.46
CA TYR A 145 8.66 12.28 1.86
C TYR A 145 8.65 12.51 0.34
N GLU A 146 9.46 13.42 -0.18
CA GLU A 146 9.64 13.62 -1.62
C GLU A 146 10.34 12.42 -2.26
N GLN A 147 11.43 11.93 -1.65
CA GLN A 147 12.12 10.73 -2.10
C GLN A 147 11.19 9.50 -2.05
N ALA A 148 10.44 9.33 -0.96
CA ALA A 148 9.49 8.23 -0.82
C ALA A 148 8.39 8.27 -1.90
N GLU A 149 7.88 9.47 -2.22
CA GLU A 149 6.94 9.65 -3.32
C GLU A 149 7.54 9.20 -4.66
N GLU A 150 8.79 9.57 -4.94
CA GLU A 150 9.47 9.16 -6.17
C GLU A 150 9.61 7.65 -6.28
N VAL A 151 10.04 6.99 -5.20
CA VAL A 151 10.17 5.54 -5.13
C VAL A 151 8.81 4.88 -5.37
N TYR A 152 7.76 5.27 -4.64
CA TYR A 152 6.44 4.69 -4.83
C TYR A 152 5.87 4.91 -6.23
N ARG A 153 6.08 6.09 -6.82
CA ARG A 153 5.66 6.39 -8.19
C ARG A 153 6.38 5.50 -9.21
N HIS A 154 7.68 5.27 -9.01
CA HIS A 154 8.46 4.39 -9.87
C HIS A 154 7.99 2.94 -9.75
N LEU A 155 7.84 2.43 -8.53
CA LEU A 155 7.34 1.07 -8.28
C LEU A 155 5.93 0.87 -8.85
N ARG A 156 5.03 1.85 -8.68
CA ARG A 156 3.69 1.82 -9.29
C ARG A 156 3.78 1.62 -10.79
N LYS A 157 4.54 2.46 -11.50
CA LYS A 157 4.66 2.39 -12.97
C LYS A 157 5.21 1.05 -13.44
N VAL A 158 6.26 0.54 -12.78
CA VAL A 158 6.85 -0.76 -13.12
C VAL A 158 5.84 -1.89 -12.90
N CYS A 159 5.04 -1.85 -11.83
CA CYS A 159 3.98 -2.81 -11.60
C CYS A 159 2.83 -2.68 -12.63
N GLU A 160 2.43 -1.46 -13.00
CA GLU A 160 1.41 -1.21 -14.04
C GLU A 160 1.85 -1.78 -15.40
N ASP A 161 3.11 -1.55 -15.79
CA ASP A 161 3.67 -2.04 -17.06
C ASP A 161 3.73 -3.57 -17.14
N GLN A 162 3.75 -4.26 -15.99
CA GLN A 162 3.81 -5.73 -15.90
C GLN A 162 2.45 -6.38 -15.57
N GLY A 163 1.38 -5.59 -15.41
CA GLY A 163 0.07 -6.11 -15.03
C GLY A 163 -0.03 -6.57 -13.56
N LEU A 164 0.88 -6.12 -12.69
CA LEU A 164 0.87 -6.39 -11.25
C LEU A 164 -0.03 -5.40 -10.51
N PHE A 165 -1.31 -5.36 -10.88
CA PHE A 165 -2.25 -4.30 -10.51
C PHE A 165 -2.54 -4.19 -9.01
N GLU A 166 -2.44 -5.29 -8.25
CA GLU A 166 -2.59 -5.25 -6.80
C GLU A 166 -1.48 -4.43 -6.14
N ASN A 167 -0.22 -4.72 -6.48
CA ASN A 167 0.94 -3.97 -6.00
C ASN A 167 0.94 -2.53 -6.55
N ALA A 168 0.57 -2.33 -7.82
CA ALA A 168 0.44 -1.00 -8.39
C ALA A 168 -0.57 -0.14 -7.60
N GLY A 169 -1.76 -0.68 -7.29
CA GLY A 169 -2.77 0.03 -6.49
C GLY A 169 -2.27 0.36 -5.08
N ARG A 170 -1.57 -0.56 -4.42
CA ARG A 170 -0.94 -0.32 -3.12
C ARG A 170 0.10 0.81 -3.18
N PHE A 171 0.99 0.78 -4.18
CA PHE A 171 2.00 1.83 -4.37
C PHE A 171 1.40 3.17 -4.77
N PHE A 172 0.31 3.17 -5.55
CA PHE A 172 -0.44 4.39 -5.84
C PHE A 172 -1.00 5.03 -4.58
N GLN A 173 -1.63 4.24 -3.69
CA GLN A 173 -2.12 4.76 -2.42
C GLN A 173 -0.99 5.34 -1.58
N LYS A 174 0.14 4.62 -1.46
CA LYS A 174 1.32 5.08 -0.73
C LYS A 174 1.90 6.37 -1.32
N GLU A 175 2.02 6.48 -2.64
CA GLU A 175 2.43 7.70 -3.35
C GLU A 175 1.51 8.89 -3.00
N MET A 176 0.19 8.71 -3.00
CA MET A 176 -0.75 9.77 -2.63
C MET A 176 -0.63 10.18 -1.16
N ILE A 177 -0.35 9.23 -0.27
CA ILE A 177 -0.08 9.51 1.14
C ILE A 177 1.19 10.34 1.27
N MET A 178 2.28 9.99 0.59
CA MET A 178 3.53 10.76 0.65
C MET A 178 3.34 12.19 0.14
N ARG A 179 2.63 12.38 -0.99
CA ARG A 179 2.22 13.71 -1.47
C ARG A 179 1.44 14.50 -0.44
N ARG A 180 0.53 13.84 0.27
CA ARG A 180 -0.28 14.49 1.32
C ARG A 180 0.59 14.90 2.51
N MET A 181 1.59 14.11 2.87
CA MET A 181 2.49 14.42 3.98
C MET A 181 3.31 15.69 3.72
N GLN A 182 3.63 15.97 2.45
CA GLN A 182 4.31 17.19 2.03
C GLN A 182 3.45 18.47 2.11
N LEU A 183 2.12 18.35 2.24
CA LEU A 183 1.24 19.51 2.35
C LEU A 183 1.31 20.16 3.74
N PRO A 184 1.14 21.49 3.87
CA PRO A 184 1.03 22.15 5.17
C PRO A 184 -0.04 21.49 6.06
N TYR A 185 0.21 21.43 7.37
CA TYR A 185 -0.70 20.78 8.32
C TYR A 185 -2.12 21.38 8.29
N ILE A 186 -2.22 22.70 8.23
CA ILE A 186 -3.48 23.44 8.15
C ILE A 186 -3.76 23.77 6.68
N SER A 187 -4.09 22.76 5.89
CA SER A 187 -4.43 22.93 4.47
C SER A 187 -5.72 22.20 4.12
N PHE A 188 -6.63 22.94 3.47
CA PHE A 188 -7.87 22.35 2.94
C PHE A 188 -7.58 21.19 1.96
N LYS A 189 -6.50 21.29 1.18
CA LYS A 189 -6.06 20.19 0.29
C LYS A 189 -5.66 18.95 1.08
N ARG A 190 -4.96 19.11 2.21
CA ARG A 190 -4.56 18.00 3.09
C ARG A 190 -5.77 17.33 3.71
N LEU A 191 -6.75 18.14 4.16
CA LEU A 191 -8.01 17.66 4.70
C LEU A 191 -8.79 16.83 3.66
N ILE A 192 -9.02 17.37 2.47
CA ILE A 192 -9.71 16.65 1.38
C ILE A 192 -8.98 15.35 1.04
N SER A 193 -7.66 15.39 0.90
CA SER A 193 -6.85 14.20 0.61
C SER A 193 -6.99 13.12 1.70
N LYS A 194 -7.05 13.52 2.98
CA LYS A 194 -7.29 12.61 4.09
C LYS A 194 -8.71 12.01 4.07
N ILE A 195 -9.71 12.81 3.73
CA ILE A 195 -11.10 12.36 3.59
C ILE A 195 -11.21 11.30 2.48
N VAL A 196 -10.60 11.56 1.32
CA VAL A 196 -10.61 10.62 0.17
C VAL A 196 -9.90 9.31 0.50
N ASP A 197 -8.76 9.36 1.19
CA ASP A 197 -8.06 8.15 1.65
C ASP A 197 -8.92 7.33 2.63
N LEU A 198 -9.53 7.99 3.62
CA LEU A 198 -10.38 7.34 4.59
C LEU A 198 -11.60 6.67 3.92
N PHE A 199 -12.22 7.35 2.96
CA PHE A 199 -13.46 6.91 2.33
C PHE A 199 -13.26 5.74 1.35
N CYS A 200 -12.26 5.85 0.45
CA CYS A 200 -12.09 4.88 -0.63
C CYS A 200 -10.62 4.50 -0.90
N GLY A 201 -9.67 4.95 -0.07
CA GLY A 201 -8.24 4.69 -0.28
C GLY A 201 -7.74 5.24 -1.61
N TYR A 202 -8.15 6.46 -1.96
CA TYR A 202 -7.91 7.06 -3.29
C TYR A 202 -8.49 6.26 -4.46
N GLY A 203 -9.55 5.50 -4.19
CA GLY A 203 -10.25 4.66 -5.16
C GLY A 203 -9.57 3.33 -5.46
N GLU A 204 -8.73 2.83 -4.54
CA GLU A 204 -8.09 1.52 -4.63
C GLU A 204 -8.71 0.47 -3.69
N GLN A 205 -9.57 0.89 -2.74
CA GLN A 205 -10.09 0.05 -1.67
C GLN A 205 -11.62 0.05 -1.62
N PRO A 206 -12.31 -0.78 -2.45
CA PRO A 206 -13.78 -0.86 -2.48
C PRO A 206 -14.38 -1.28 -1.13
N LEU A 207 -13.68 -2.12 -0.36
CA LEU A 207 -14.15 -2.56 0.95
C LEU A 207 -14.33 -1.39 1.94
N ARG A 208 -13.48 -0.34 1.86
CA ARG A 208 -13.66 0.87 2.70
C ARG A 208 -14.96 1.58 2.40
N VAL A 209 -15.38 1.62 1.12
CA VAL A 209 -16.64 2.22 0.69
C VAL A 209 -17.84 1.45 1.24
N ILE A 210 -17.77 0.11 1.24
CA ILE A 210 -18.82 -0.76 1.82
C ILE A 210 -18.95 -0.49 3.32
N ILE A 211 -17.83 -0.52 4.06
CA ILE A 211 -17.81 -0.27 5.51
C ILE A 211 -18.36 1.13 5.82
N PHE A 212 -17.93 2.14 5.06
CA PHE A 212 -18.45 3.50 5.20
C PHE A 212 -19.97 3.54 4.98
N SER A 213 -20.47 2.87 3.95
CA SER A 213 -21.91 2.79 3.65
C SER A 213 -22.69 2.19 4.82
N LEU A 214 -22.19 1.09 5.40
CA LEU A 214 -22.80 0.45 6.57
C LEU A 214 -22.80 1.35 7.80
N LEU A 215 -21.73 2.11 8.04
CA LEU A 215 -21.65 3.07 9.14
C LEU A 215 -22.62 4.23 8.96
N VAL A 216 -22.77 4.75 7.74
CA VAL A 216 -23.77 5.77 7.42
C VAL A 216 -25.17 5.24 7.70
N ILE A 217 -25.52 4.07 7.15
CA ILE A 217 -26.82 3.43 7.37
C ILE A 217 -27.09 3.25 8.87
N LEU A 218 -26.14 2.71 9.63
CA LEU A 218 -26.32 2.51 11.07
C LEU A 218 -26.49 3.84 11.83
N SER A 219 -25.75 4.89 11.43
CA SER A 219 -25.86 6.21 12.05
C SER A 219 -27.22 6.85 11.78
N PHE A 220 -27.74 6.77 10.56
CA PHE A 220 -29.06 7.31 10.19
C PHE A 220 -30.19 6.48 10.79
N ALA A 221 -30.08 5.15 10.82
CA ALA A 221 -31.00 4.28 11.55
C ALA A 221 -31.16 4.72 13.01
N THR A 222 -30.05 5.07 13.67
CA THR A 222 -30.07 5.61 15.04
C THR A 222 -30.75 6.98 15.10
N LEU A 223 -30.50 7.88 14.14
CA LEU A 223 -31.18 9.17 14.06
C LEU A 223 -32.69 9.01 13.87
N TYR A 224 -33.15 8.11 12.99
CA TYR A 224 -34.57 7.84 12.77
C TYR A 224 -35.24 7.19 13.97
N PHE A 225 -34.51 6.33 14.68
CA PHE A 225 -35.01 5.70 15.89
C PHE A 225 -35.43 6.75 16.94
N PHE A 226 -34.68 7.85 17.05
CA PHE A 226 -35.02 8.95 17.97
C PHE A 226 -35.92 10.03 17.35
N ALA A 227 -35.80 10.30 16.05
CA ALA A 227 -36.60 11.34 15.37
C ALA A 227 -38.04 10.89 15.07
N GLY A 228 -38.26 9.58 14.92
CA GLY A 228 -39.56 8.98 14.65
C GLY A 228 -39.89 8.81 13.16
N LEU A 229 -40.49 7.67 12.84
CA LEU A 229 -41.03 7.29 11.53
C LEU A 229 -42.55 7.06 11.64
N SER A 230 -43.25 7.10 10.51
CA SER A 230 -44.66 6.76 10.38
C SER A 230 -44.80 5.40 9.72
N PHE A 231 -45.59 4.51 10.31
CA PHE A 231 -46.05 3.27 9.67
C PHE A 231 -47.55 3.16 9.82
N SER A 232 -48.29 3.09 8.71
CA SER A 232 -49.76 3.02 8.72
C SER A 232 -50.45 4.11 9.57
N GLY A 233 -49.83 5.28 9.71
CA GLY A 233 -50.34 6.41 10.50
C GLY A 233 -49.92 6.42 11.98
N GLU A 234 -49.25 5.37 12.47
CA GLU A 234 -48.70 5.33 13.82
C GLU A 234 -47.23 5.76 13.86
N SER A 235 -46.83 6.44 14.94
CA SER A 235 -45.44 6.83 15.15
C SER A 235 -44.62 5.66 15.70
N LEU A 236 -43.67 5.18 14.89
CA LEU A 236 -42.60 4.26 15.25
C LEU A 236 -41.36 5.04 15.66
N GLY A 237 -40.82 4.72 16.83
CA GLY A 237 -39.61 5.36 17.36
C GLY A 237 -39.41 4.98 18.81
N PHE A 238 -38.28 5.41 19.38
CA PHE A 238 -37.97 5.14 20.78
C PHE A 238 -39.03 5.73 21.70
N LYS A 239 -39.62 4.87 22.53
CA LYS A 239 -40.61 5.26 23.54
C LYS A 239 -40.25 4.60 24.86
N THR A 240 -40.12 5.42 25.90
CA THR A 240 -39.71 4.98 27.26
C THR A 240 -40.72 4.07 27.94
N HIS A 241 -41.99 4.11 27.52
CA HIS A 241 -43.07 3.28 28.06
C HIS A 241 -43.24 1.93 27.34
N LEU A 242 -42.50 1.70 26.25
CA LEU A 242 -42.55 0.43 25.50
C LEU A 242 -41.55 -0.58 26.05
N SER A 243 -41.85 -1.86 25.83
CA SER A 243 -40.95 -2.96 26.16
C SER A 243 -39.65 -2.91 25.34
N ILE A 244 -38.60 -3.55 25.84
CA ILE A 244 -37.32 -3.67 25.13
C ILE A 244 -37.52 -4.31 23.74
N ARG A 245 -38.39 -5.32 23.64
CA ARG A 245 -38.68 -6.02 22.38
C ARG A 245 -39.31 -5.09 21.35
N GLU A 246 -40.24 -4.23 21.77
CA GLU A 246 -40.88 -3.24 20.89
C GLU A 246 -39.89 -2.16 20.44
N ASN A 247 -39.02 -1.70 21.33
CA ASN A 247 -37.95 -0.76 20.98
C ASN A 247 -36.92 -1.38 20.02
N VAL A 248 -36.58 -2.67 20.17
CA VAL A 248 -35.74 -3.39 19.21
C VAL A 248 -36.44 -3.50 17.85
N HIS A 249 -37.74 -3.80 17.81
CA HIS A 249 -38.50 -3.82 16.56
C HIS A 249 -38.51 -2.45 15.89
N ALA A 250 -38.75 -1.38 16.66
CA ALA A 250 -38.71 -0.01 16.15
C ALA A 250 -37.33 0.36 15.58
N PHE A 251 -36.24 -0.04 16.23
CA PHE A 251 -34.89 0.16 15.70
C PHE A 251 -34.65 -0.62 14.40
N LEU A 252 -35.11 -1.88 14.31
CA LEU A 252 -35.01 -2.67 13.08
C LEU A 252 -35.83 -2.06 11.94
N SER A 253 -37.00 -1.49 12.21
CA SER A 253 -37.77 -0.72 11.23
C SER A 253 -37.04 0.55 10.78
N SER A 254 -36.39 1.28 11.71
CA SER A 254 -35.55 2.43 11.39
C SER A 254 -34.33 2.04 10.56
N LEU A 255 -33.72 0.89 10.84
CA LEU A 255 -32.62 0.34 10.05
C LEU A 255 -33.07 -0.04 8.64
N TYR A 256 -34.21 -0.72 8.52
CA TYR A 256 -34.81 -1.03 7.23
C TYR A 256 -35.10 0.23 6.41
N PHE A 257 -35.70 1.26 7.03
CA PHE A 257 -35.95 2.55 6.38
C PHE A 257 -34.66 3.22 5.90
N SER A 258 -33.61 3.22 6.73
CA SER A 258 -32.30 3.77 6.39
C SER A 258 -31.65 3.02 5.21
N VAL A 259 -31.67 1.68 5.20
CA VAL A 259 -31.16 0.89 4.06
C VAL A 259 -31.88 1.29 2.77
N VAL A 260 -33.20 1.32 2.78
CA VAL A 260 -34.03 1.63 1.60
C VAL A 260 -33.82 3.07 1.12
N THR A 261 -33.63 4.00 2.05
CA THR A 261 -33.38 5.42 1.76
C THR A 261 -31.97 5.62 1.20
N PHE A 262 -30.97 5.00 1.80
CA PHE A 262 -29.58 5.03 1.34
C PHE A 262 -29.44 4.45 -0.07
N THR A 263 -30.12 3.32 -0.36
CA THR A 263 -30.12 2.73 -1.71
C THR A 263 -31.08 3.41 -2.67
N THR A 264 -31.85 4.41 -2.21
CA THR A 264 -32.86 5.15 -3.00
C THR A 264 -33.98 4.26 -3.60
N LEU A 265 -34.27 3.11 -2.96
CA LEU A 265 -35.26 2.14 -3.45
C LEU A 265 -36.72 2.57 -3.19
N GLY A 266 -36.98 3.16 -2.02
CA GLY A 266 -38.25 3.81 -1.66
C GLY A 266 -39.52 2.96 -1.77
N TYR A 267 -39.67 1.91 -0.94
CA TYR A 267 -40.87 1.05 -0.96
C TYR A 267 -42.18 1.75 -0.52
N GLY A 268 -42.09 2.86 0.19
CA GLY A 268 -43.24 3.72 0.53
C GLY A 268 -44.11 3.23 1.69
N ASP A 269 -43.70 2.17 2.39
CA ASP A 269 -44.35 1.60 3.57
C ASP A 269 -44.06 2.40 4.85
N LEU A 270 -42.87 3.00 4.93
CA LEU A 270 -42.44 3.87 6.02
C LEU A 270 -42.21 5.30 5.52
N ALA A 271 -42.64 6.28 6.30
CA ALA A 271 -42.46 7.69 5.98
C ALA A 271 -41.82 8.47 7.14
N PRO A 272 -40.83 9.34 6.88
CA PRO A 272 -40.22 10.16 7.94
C PRO A 272 -41.15 11.29 8.39
N ILE A 273 -41.18 11.55 9.70
CA ILE A 273 -42.00 12.61 10.31
C ILE A 273 -41.09 13.74 10.82
N GLY A 274 -41.56 15.00 10.73
CA GLY A 274 -40.85 16.14 11.30
C GLY A 274 -39.42 16.29 10.77
N ILE A 275 -38.44 16.38 11.68
CA ILE A 275 -37.02 16.57 11.36
C ILE A 275 -36.43 15.36 10.59
N ALA A 276 -37.00 14.16 10.76
CA ALA A 276 -36.55 12.95 10.05
C ALA A 276 -36.60 13.10 8.52
N ARG A 277 -37.45 13.99 7.99
CA ARG A 277 -37.53 14.27 6.54
C ARG A 277 -36.23 14.88 6.01
N GLY A 278 -35.60 15.76 6.80
CA GLY A 278 -34.31 16.36 6.46
C GLY A 278 -33.19 15.32 6.47
N PHE A 279 -33.19 14.42 7.46
CA PHE A 279 -32.25 13.30 7.51
C PHE A 279 -32.42 12.36 6.31
N ALA A 280 -33.65 12.03 5.91
CA ALA A 280 -33.91 11.20 4.74
C ALA A 280 -33.40 11.82 3.44
N ALA A 281 -33.59 13.13 3.25
CA ALA A 281 -33.05 13.83 2.08
C ALA A 281 -31.51 13.82 2.05
N LEU A 282 -30.87 14.04 3.21
CA LEU A 282 -29.42 14.00 3.33
C LEU A 282 -28.84 12.59 3.11
N GLU A 283 -29.48 11.57 3.69
CA GLU A 283 -29.08 10.17 3.54
C GLU A 283 -29.19 9.71 2.09
N ALA A 284 -30.30 10.00 1.41
CA ALA A 284 -30.48 9.66 0.00
C ALA A 284 -29.42 10.34 -0.89
N PHE A 285 -29.08 11.59 -0.60
CA PHE A 285 -28.00 12.30 -1.30
C PHE A 285 -26.63 11.60 -1.09
N ILE A 286 -26.27 11.31 0.17
CA ILE A 286 -25.01 10.62 0.49
C ILE A 286 -24.99 9.21 -0.13
N GLY A 287 -26.10 8.49 -0.06
CA GLY A 287 -26.24 7.13 -0.59
C GLY A 287 -26.05 7.08 -2.10
N SER A 288 -26.70 7.98 -2.84
CA SER A 288 -26.55 8.06 -4.30
C SER A 288 -25.09 8.31 -4.74
N PHE A 289 -24.38 9.21 -4.05
CA PHE A 289 -22.96 9.47 -4.32
C PHE A 289 -22.07 8.29 -3.95
N THR A 290 -22.33 7.67 -2.80
CA THR A 290 -21.53 6.54 -2.29
C THR A 290 -21.68 5.31 -3.16
N LEU A 291 -22.89 5.01 -3.63
CA LEU A 291 -23.14 3.90 -4.55
C LEU A 291 -22.47 4.13 -5.91
N ALA A 292 -22.56 5.35 -6.45
CA ALA A 292 -21.84 5.72 -7.67
C ALA A 292 -20.32 5.55 -7.51
N LEU A 293 -19.75 6.01 -6.39
CA LEU A 293 -18.33 5.82 -6.12
C LEU A 293 -17.97 4.34 -5.95
N PHE A 294 -18.81 3.56 -5.26
CA PHE A 294 -18.60 2.12 -5.10
C PHE A 294 -18.49 1.43 -6.46
N VAL A 295 -19.41 1.71 -7.39
CA VAL A 295 -19.36 1.15 -8.75
C VAL A 295 -18.06 1.55 -9.45
N VAL A 296 -17.66 2.81 -9.40
CA VAL A 296 -16.42 3.29 -10.04
C VAL A 296 -15.18 2.59 -9.46
N VAL A 297 -15.07 2.52 -8.13
CA VAL A 297 -13.93 1.91 -7.45
C VAL A 297 -13.90 0.39 -7.68
N PHE A 298 -15.07 -0.25 -7.66
CA PHE A 298 -15.20 -1.68 -7.91
C PHE A 298 -14.82 -2.03 -9.35
N VAL A 299 -15.36 -1.31 -10.33
CA VAL A 299 -15.02 -1.51 -11.75
C VAL A 299 -13.54 -1.29 -11.95
N LYS A 300 -12.97 -0.18 -11.45
CA LYS A 300 -11.53 0.11 -11.54
C LYS A 300 -10.68 -1.03 -10.99
N LYS A 301 -11.09 -1.63 -9.86
CA LYS A 301 -10.37 -2.74 -9.22
C LYS A 301 -10.48 -4.07 -9.97
N MET A 302 -11.56 -4.28 -10.73
CA MET A 302 -11.80 -5.51 -11.50
C MET A 302 -11.24 -5.44 -12.93
N THR A 303 -11.16 -4.24 -13.52
CA THR A 303 -10.70 -4.04 -14.91
C THR A 303 -9.20 -3.77 -15.03
N ARG A 304 -8.55 -3.41 -13.92
CA ARG A 304 -7.09 -3.36 -13.82
C ARG A 304 -6.65 -4.69 -13.26
#